data_AF-A0A1Z8QCD3-F1
#
_entry.id   AF-A0A1Z8QCD3-F1
#
_cell.length_a   1.000
_cell.length_b   1.000
_cell.length_c   1.000
_cell.angle_alpha   90.00
_cell.angle_beta   90.00
_cell.angle_gamma   90.00
#
_symmetry.space_group_name_H-M   'P 1'
#
loop_
_entity.id
_entity.type
_entity.pdbx_description
1 polymer ?
#
loop_
_entity_poly.entity_id
_entity_poly.type
_entity_poly.pdbx_seq_one_letter_code
_entity_poly.pdbx_strand_id
1 'polypeptide(L)' 'MELKLTELSNGGGCGCKIEPRILNRILKNTTNMRIPEELLVGIETSDDAAVYQLNEDQALIATTDFFSPIVDN' A
#
# COMPACT_ATOMS: atom_id res chain seq x y z
N MET A 1 15.76 -16.96 27.89
CA MET A 1 14.96 -17.39 26.73
C MET A 1 14.73 -16.16 25.88
N GLU A 2 15.18 -16.19 24.64
CA GLU A 2 15.05 -15.06 23.71
C GLU A 2 13.66 -15.08 23.08
N LEU A 3 13.01 -13.92 22.96
CA LEU A 3 11.68 -13.79 22.38
C LEU A 3 11.78 -13.91 20.86
N LYS A 4 11.01 -14.82 20.26
CA LYS A 4 10.90 -14.98 18.81
C LYS A 4 9.77 -14.12 18.26
N LEU A 5 10.10 -13.08 17.51
CA LEU A 5 9.12 -12.12 16.99
C LEU A 5 8.18 -12.74 15.94
N THR A 6 8.63 -13.78 15.23
CA THR A 6 7.79 -14.50 14.25
C THR A 6 6.65 -15.27 14.90
N GLU A 7 6.77 -15.67 16.17
CA GLU A 7 5.69 -16.31 16.94
C GLU A 7 4.52 -15.35 17.21
N LEU A 8 4.72 -14.04 17.05
CA LEU A 8 3.66 -13.01 17.14
C LEU A 8 2.96 -12.75 15.81
N SER A 9 3.36 -13.43 14.73
CA SER A 9 2.79 -13.27 13.39
C SER A 9 1.88 -14.45 13.05
N ASN A 10 0.62 -14.18 12.68
CA ASN A 10 -0.34 -15.22 12.26
C ASN A 10 -0.06 -15.78 10.85
N GLY A 11 1.02 -15.35 10.19
CA GLY A 11 1.47 -15.75 8.87
C GLY A 11 2.75 -15.01 8.47
N GLY A 12 3.36 -15.39 7.35
CA GLY A 12 4.58 -14.74 6.83
C GLY A 12 4.45 -14.27 5.38
N GLY A 13 5.12 -13.17 5.05
CA GLY A 13 5.29 -12.68 3.68
C GLY A 13 3.99 -12.25 2.98
N CYS A 14 3.89 -12.50 1.67
CA CYS A 14 2.71 -12.14 0.86
C CYS A 14 1.41 -12.82 1.32
N GLY A 15 1.48 -13.91 2.09
CA GLY A 15 0.31 -14.58 2.64
C GLY A 15 -0.47 -13.76 3.68
N CYS A 16 0.13 -12.68 4.18
CA CYS A 16 -0.53 -11.75 5.11
C CYS A 16 -1.22 -10.57 4.42
N LYS A 17 -1.07 -10.41 3.09
CA LYS A 17 -1.71 -9.33 2.34
C LYS A 17 -3.15 -9.73 1.96
N ILE A 18 -4.04 -8.75 1.90
CA ILE A 18 -5.38 -8.94 1.32
C ILE A 18 -5.21 -9.27 -0.17
N GLU A 19 -5.92 -10.30 -0.66
CA GLU A 19 -5.84 -10.66 -2.07
C GLU A 19 -6.21 -9.48 -2.99
N PRO A 20 -5.51 -9.29 -4.12
CA PRO A 20 -5.74 -8.16 -5.03
C PRO A 20 -7.20 -7.99 -5.46
N ARG A 21 -7.91 -9.11 -5.72
CA ARG A 21 -9.33 -9.09 -6.11
C ARG A 21 -10.24 -8.56 -4.99
N ILE A 22 -9.93 -8.90 -3.74
CA ILE A 22 -10.69 -8.44 -2.57
C ILE A 22 -10.41 -6.94 -2.35
N LEU A 23 -9.14 -6.54 -2.41
CA LEU A 23 -8.74 -5.14 -2.26
C LEU A 23 -9.41 -4.25 -3.31
N ASN A 24 -9.39 -4.64 -4.59
CA ASN A 24 -10.07 -3.91 -5.66
C ASN A 24 -11.57 -3.74 -5.36
N ARG A 25 -12.25 -4.79 -4.86
CA ARG A 25 -13.67 -4.68 -4.47
C ARG A 25 -13.90 -3.68 -3.33
N ILE A 26 -12.99 -3.60 -2.36
CA ILE A 26 -13.08 -2.65 -1.24
C ILE A 26 -12.90 -1.21 -1.76
N LEU A 27 -11.91 -0.99 -2.63
CA LEU A 27 -11.55 0.33 -3.16
C LEU A 27 -12.52 0.88 -4.21
N LYS A 28 -13.37 0.04 -4.82
CA LYS A 28 -14.40 0.50 -5.77
C LYS A 28 -15.37 1.54 -5.21
N ASN A 29 -15.52 1.61 -3.89
CA ASN A 29 -16.43 2.57 -3.24
C ASN A 29 -15.72 3.84 -2.75
N THR A 30 -14.38 3.89 -2.79
CA THR A 30 -13.59 5.07 -2.39
C THR A 30 -13.45 6.11 -3.51
N THR A 31 -13.89 5.80 -4.73
CA THR A 31 -13.79 6.68 -5.91
C THR A 31 -14.83 7.80 -5.97
N ASN A 32 -15.72 7.92 -4.98
CA ASN A 32 -16.67 9.05 -4.91
C ASN A 32 -16.02 10.37 -4.44
N MET A 33 -14.71 10.38 -4.24
CA MET A 33 -13.95 11.59 -3.94
C MET A 33 -13.52 12.27 -5.24
N ARG A 34 -13.60 13.60 -5.28
CA ARG A 34 -13.09 14.39 -6.40
C ARG A 34 -11.57 14.21 -6.47
N ILE A 35 -11.09 13.56 -7.52
CA ILE A 35 -9.65 13.35 -7.74
C ILE A 35 -9.07 14.69 -8.25
N PRO A 36 -8.04 15.24 -7.58
CA PRO A 36 -7.32 16.42 -8.07
C PRO A 36 -6.64 16.13 -9.41
N GLU A 37 -6.56 17.12 -10.31
CA GLU A 37 -5.88 16.96 -11.61
C GLU A 37 -4.37 16.77 -11.44
N GLU A 38 -3.83 17.25 -10.32
CA GLU A 38 -2.43 17.12 -9.93
C GLU A 38 -2.07 15.69 -9.50
N LEU A 39 -3.06 14.82 -9.23
CA LEU A 39 -2.79 13.40 -8.97
C LEU A 39 -2.49 12.69 -10.29
N LEU A 40 -1.21 12.48 -10.58
CA LEU A 40 -0.73 11.86 -11.82
C LEU A 40 -0.89 10.34 -11.81
N VAL A 41 -0.75 9.72 -10.63
CA VAL A 41 -0.95 8.28 -10.41
C VAL A 41 -1.71 8.10 -9.10
N GLY A 42 -2.95 7.62 -9.20
CA GLY A 42 -3.84 7.34 -8.07
C GLY A 42 -4.18 5.86 -7.90
N ILE A 43 -5.39 5.59 -7.43
CA ILE A 43 -5.87 4.23 -7.12
C ILE A 43 -6.34 3.47 -8.37
N GLU A 44 -6.49 4.18 -9.49
CA GLU A 44 -7.02 3.67 -10.75
C GLU A 44 -6.09 2.68 -11.46
N THR A 45 -4.77 2.83 -11.32
CA THR A 45 -3.77 2.07 -12.10
C THR A 45 -3.01 1.00 -11.31
N SER A 46 -3.45 0.65 -10.08
CA SER A 46 -2.85 -0.44 -9.26
C SER A 46 -1.31 -0.43 -9.19
N ASP A 47 -0.72 0.77 -9.21
CA ASP A 47 0.72 0.99 -9.13
C ASP A 47 1.24 0.89 -7.69
N ASP A 48 2.56 0.80 -7.54
CA ASP A 48 3.23 0.65 -6.24
C ASP A 48 3.28 1.94 -5.40
N ALA A 49 2.94 3.10 -5.98
CA ALA A 49 3.00 4.40 -5.32
C ALA A 49 1.99 5.40 -5.92
N ALA A 50 1.58 6.37 -5.12
CA ALA A 50 0.90 7.56 -5.63
C ALA A 50 1.93 8.58 -6.12
N VAL A 51 1.59 9.28 -7.21
CA VAL A 51 2.40 10.38 -7.75
C VAL A 51 1.53 11.63 -7.83
N TYR A 52 1.97 12.71 -7.19
CA TYR A 52 1.25 13.98 -7.11
C TYR A 52 2.14 15.13 -7.58
N GLN A 53 1.68 15.92 -8.55
CA GLN A 53 2.41 17.07 -9.09
C GLN A 53 2.45 18.22 -8.07
N LEU A 54 3.64 18.75 -7.79
CA LEU A 54 3.82 19.91 -6.90
C LEU A 54 3.95 21.21 -7.70
N ASN A 55 4.57 21.15 -8.88
CA ASN A 55 4.74 22.25 -9.83
C ASN A 55 5.12 21.69 -11.21
N GLU A 56 5.43 22.56 -12.18
CA GLU A 56 5.73 22.19 -13.58
C GLU A 56 6.88 21.18 -13.71
N ASP A 57 7.85 21.21 -12.79
CA ASP A 57 9.09 20.42 -12.88
C ASP A 57 9.25 19.38 -11.76
N GLN A 58 8.31 19.28 -10.83
CA GLN A 58 8.43 18.43 -9.63
C GLN A 58 7.14 17.70 -9.28
N ALA A 59 7.30 16.46 -8.80
CA ALA A 59 6.24 15.64 -8.25
C ALA A 59 6.67 14.93 -6.96
N LEU A 60 5.72 14.72 -6.06
CA LEU A 60 5.84 13.89 -4.87
C LEU A 60 5.49 12.45 -5.23
N ILE A 61 6.41 11.53 -4.96
CA ILE A 61 6.14 10.09 -4.98
C ILE A 61 5.96 9.63 -3.54
N ALA A 62 4.81 9.03 -3.23
CA ALA A 62 4.49 8.55 -1.90
C ALA A 62 3.97 7.12 -1.94
N THR A 63 4.58 6.24 -1.15
CA THR A 63 4.12 4.88 -0.94
C THR A 63 4.25 4.50 0.53
N THR A 64 3.52 3.48 0.95
CA THR A 64 3.57 2.95 2.31
C THR A 64 3.47 1.43 2.26
N ASP A 65 4.36 0.77 3.02
CA ASP A 65 4.39 -0.66 3.17
C ASP A 65 4.59 -1.01 4.64
N PHE A 66 3.98 -2.11 5.06
CA PHE A 66 4.18 -2.69 6.38
C PHE A 66 4.14 -4.21 6.28
N PHE A 67 4.87 -4.85 7.17
CA PHE A 67 4.94 -6.31 7.28
C PHE A 67 4.96 -6.71 8.74
N SER A 68 4.40 -7.88 9.04
CA SER A 68 4.60 -8.54 10.33
C SER A 68 6.05 -9.03 10.45
N PRO A 69 6.58 -9.25 11.67
CA PRO A 69 7.92 -9.82 11.84
C PRO A 69 8.16 -11.07 10.99
N ILE A 70 9.26 -11.08 10.22
CA ILE A 70 9.58 -12.15 9.25
C ILE A 70 10.79 -13.02 9.65
N VAL A 71 11.60 -12.57 10.60
CA VAL A 71 12.77 -13.28 11.13
C VAL A 71 12.87 -13.06 12.63
N ASP A 72 13.50 -14.01 13.33
CA ASP A 72 13.74 -13.94 14.77
C ASP A 72 15.15 -13.43 15.13
N ASN A 73 16.02 -13.24 14.13
CA ASN A 73 17.45 -12.97 14.28
C ASN A 73 17.96 -11.91 13.31
#